data_AF-A0A0S4NNT2-F1
#
_entry.id   AF-A0A0S4NNT2-F1
#
_cell.length_a   1.000
_cell.length_b   1.000
_cell.length_c   1.000
_cell.angle_alpha   90.00
_cell.angle_beta   90.00
_cell.angle_gamma   90.00
#
_symmetry.space_group_name_H-M   'P 1'
#
loop_
_entity.id
_entity.type
_entity.pdbx_description
1 polymer ?
#
loop_
_entity_poly.entity_id
_entity_poly.type
_entity_poly.pdbx_seq_one_letter_code
_entity_poly.pdbx_strand_id
1 'polypeptide(L)'
;MSEDNIKQHFRPDEVTLIDQANDWVATAEGQYRPVLTPFLNPRERFIVQTIVNRNNNVKITMYGGWQGAEMQRVLIYPPYYEPSIEDFALQALEINYPVKFSELHHRQIMGTLIGEGMERNAFGDILTDGAHWQVIVTKPMAEYLRKNVEHVGRIKVKWIPIATEAVVTPKEEWIPIVTTVSSLRLDAVIAVGFNYSRNRAKQLIEHGQVRLNWEEIDRPDYQIVVHDLISVRHGGRLRIDMTNGKTKKDKERITISVVNA
;
A
#
# COMPACT_ATOMS: atom_id res chain seq x y z
N MET A 1 5.81 -27.14 2.78
CA MET A 1 6.26 -26.23 3.86
C MET A 1 5.29 -26.41 5.01
N SER A 2 5.76 -26.75 6.21
CA SER A 2 4.91 -27.01 7.38
C SER A 2 4.19 -25.75 7.86
N GLU A 3 2.98 -25.88 8.41
CA GLU A 3 2.15 -24.78 8.93
C GLU A 3 2.86 -23.90 9.97
N ASP A 4 3.78 -24.48 10.74
CA ASP A 4 4.59 -23.79 11.74
C ASP A 4 5.61 -22.81 11.15
N ASN A 5 6.10 -23.04 9.92
CA ASN A 5 7.07 -22.14 9.30
C ASN A 5 6.45 -20.81 8.86
N ILE A 6 5.14 -20.74 8.68
CA ILE A 6 4.47 -19.50 8.22
C ILE A 6 3.97 -18.66 9.40
N LYS A 7 3.58 -19.29 10.52
CA LYS A 7 3.29 -18.55 11.77
C LYS A 7 4.53 -17.80 12.31
N GLN A 8 5.74 -18.25 11.97
CA GLN A 8 6.98 -17.51 12.26
C GLN A 8 7.21 -16.25 11.41
N HIS A 9 6.39 -16.02 10.36
CA HIS A 9 6.54 -14.88 9.45
C HIS A 9 5.55 -13.74 9.71
N PHE A 10 4.60 -13.92 10.63
CA PHE A 10 3.61 -12.91 10.96
C PHE A 10 3.87 -12.31 12.33
N ARG A 11 3.63 -11.00 12.41
CA ARG A 11 3.85 -10.23 13.62
C ARG A 11 2.61 -10.29 14.52
N PRO A 12 2.75 -10.07 15.84
CA PRO A 12 1.60 -10.06 16.76
C PRO A 12 0.53 -9.02 16.41
N ASP A 13 0.90 -7.89 15.83
CA ASP A 13 0.00 -6.83 15.35
C ASP A 13 -0.76 -7.21 14.06
N GLU A 14 -0.36 -8.29 13.37
CA GLU A 14 -1.02 -8.77 12.15
C GLU A 14 -2.15 -9.79 12.42
N VAL A 15 -2.37 -10.17 13.69
CA VAL A 15 -3.37 -11.19 14.08
C VAL A 15 -4.78 -10.81 13.63
N THR A 16 -5.18 -9.55 13.83
CA THR A 16 -6.52 -9.08 13.42
C THR A 16 -6.76 -9.23 11.93
N LEU A 17 -5.74 -8.97 11.10
CA LEU A 17 -5.86 -9.16 9.65
C LEU A 17 -5.92 -10.65 9.27
N ILE A 18 -5.15 -11.50 9.97
CA ILE A 18 -5.17 -12.95 9.74
C ILE A 18 -6.55 -13.52 10.02
N ASP A 19 -7.16 -13.14 11.15
CA ASP A 19 -8.51 -13.57 11.52
C ASP A 19 -9.52 -13.09 10.46
N GLN A 20 -9.45 -11.82 10.08
CA GLN A 20 -10.31 -11.26 9.04
C GLN A 20 -10.15 -11.95 7.67
N ALA A 21 -8.94 -12.36 7.32
CA ALA A 21 -8.66 -13.08 6.08
C ALA A 21 -9.20 -14.52 6.11
N ASN A 22 -9.11 -15.21 7.25
CA ASN A 22 -9.76 -16.50 7.43
C ASN A 22 -11.29 -16.39 7.29
N ASP A 23 -11.89 -15.34 7.85
CA ASP A 23 -13.33 -15.07 7.71
C ASP A 23 -13.74 -14.84 6.25
N TRP A 24 -12.94 -14.10 5.48
CA TRP A 24 -13.20 -13.92 4.05
C TRP A 24 -13.13 -15.24 3.27
N VAL A 25 -12.13 -16.08 3.55
CA VAL A 25 -11.99 -17.41 2.94
C VAL A 25 -13.19 -18.29 3.29
N ALA A 26 -13.54 -18.39 4.57
CA ALA A 26 -14.65 -19.19 5.05
C ALA A 26 -15.99 -18.71 4.45
N THR A 27 -16.17 -17.40 4.30
CA THR A 27 -17.35 -16.81 3.66
C THR A 27 -17.41 -17.19 2.18
N ALA A 28 -16.30 -17.04 1.45
CA ALA A 28 -16.26 -17.34 0.01
C ALA A 28 -16.51 -18.83 -0.27
N GLU A 29 -15.93 -19.71 0.56
CA GLU A 29 -16.11 -21.15 0.47
C GLU A 29 -17.52 -21.58 0.90
N GLY A 30 -17.95 -21.20 2.09
CA GLY A 30 -19.20 -21.66 2.69
C GLY A 30 -20.46 -21.11 2.03
N GLN A 31 -20.42 -19.85 1.57
CA GLN A 31 -21.51 -19.25 0.79
C GLN A 31 -21.35 -19.44 -0.71
N TYR A 32 -20.24 -20.04 -1.13
CA TYR A 32 -19.90 -20.31 -2.53
C TYR A 32 -20.10 -19.09 -3.44
N ARG A 33 -19.56 -17.93 -3.02
CA ARG A 33 -19.65 -16.65 -3.77
C ARG A 33 -18.37 -15.81 -3.61
N PRO A 34 -18.12 -14.84 -4.50
CA PRO A 34 -17.01 -13.91 -4.34
C PRO A 34 -17.15 -13.01 -3.10
N VAL A 35 -16.00 -12.69 -2.49
CA VAL A 35 -15.83 -11.76 -1.38
C VAL A 35 -14.76 -10.75 -1.77
N LEU A 36 -15.08 -9.46 -1.65
CA LEU A 36 -14.19 -8.36 -2.02
C LEU A 36 -13.75 -7.61 -0.75
N THR A 37 -12.44 -7.47 -0.56
CA THR A 37 -11.86 -6.77 0.59
C THR A 37 -11.96 -5.24 0.46
N PRO A 38 -11.67 -4.50 1.53
CA PRO A 38 -11.20 -3.10 1.44
C PRO A 38 -9.89 -2.98 0.65
N PHE A 39 -9.34 -1.77 0.49
CA PHE A 39 -7.98 -1.62 -0.03
C PHE A 39 -6.99 -2.16 0.99
N LEU A 40 -6.09 -3.01 0.51
CA LEU A 40 -5.01 -3.59 1.27
C LEU A 40 -3.67 -3.10 0.73
N ASN A 41 -2.75 -2.76 1.63
CA ASN A 41 -1.36 -2.44 1.32
C ASN A 41 -0.57 -3.69 0.90
N PRO A 42 0.67 -3.56 0.38
CA PRO A 42 1.42 -4.71 -0.12
C PRO A 42 1.65 -5.82 0.93
N ARG A 43 1.92 -5.46 2.19
CA ARG A 43 2.11 -6.42 3.29
C ARG A 43 0.83 -7.17 3.61
N GLU A 44 -0.28 -6.44 3.72
CA GLU A 44 -1.60 -7.02 3.98
C GLU A 44 -2.01 -7.99 2.87
N ARG A 45 -1.81 -7.61 1.60
CA ARG A 45 -2.08 -8.49 0.45
C ARG A 45 -1.27 -9.77 0.47
N PHE A 46 0.01 -9.68 0.84
CA PHE A 46 0.85 -10.86 0.98
C PHE A 46 0.31 -11.82 2.05
N ILE A 47 -0.15 -11.28 3.20
CA ILE A 47 -0.77 -12.08 4.27
C ILE A 47 -2.04 -12.77 3.75
N VAL A 48 -2.96 -12.01 3.13
CA VAL A 48 -4.20 -12.56 2.56
C VAL A 48 -3.92 -13.63 1.52
N GLN A 49 -3.01 -13.37 0.57
CA GLN A 49 -2.60 -14.33 -0.46
C GLN A 49 -2.06 -15.63 0.15
N THR A 50 -1.25 -15.51 1.20
CA THR A 50 -0.66 -16.66 1.90
C THR A 50 -1.70 -17.52 2.59
N ILE A 51 -2.76 -16.91 3.11
CA ILE A 51 -3.88 -17.62 3.74
C ILE A 51 -4.75 -18.28 2.69
N VAL A 52 -5.16 -17.55 1.65
CA VAL A 52 -6.02 -18.08 0.58
C VAL A 52 -5.35 -19.25 -0.15
N ASN A 53 -4.04 -19.18 -0.43
CA ASN A 53 -3.30 -20.25 -1.09
C ASN A 53 -3.21 -21.57 -0.31
N ARG A 54 -3.66 -21.60 0.96
CA ARG A 54 -3.77 -22.85 1.73
C ARG A 54 -5.07 -23.61 1.43
N ASN A 55 -6.04 -22.94 0.83
CA ASN A 55 -7.35 -23.48 0.56
C ASN A 55 -7.56 -23.65 -0.95
N ASN A 56 -7.67 -24.90 -1.39
CA ASN A 56 -7.86 -25.23 -2.81
C ASN A 56 -9.29 -24.97 -3.31
N ASN A 57 -10.23 -24.66 -2.42
CA ASN A 57 -11.65 -24.44 -2.75
C ASN A 57 -11.96 -22.97 -3.09
N VAL A 58 -10.96 -22.10 -3.03
CA VAL A 58 -11.08 -20.68 -3.40
C VAL A 58 -9.85 -20.25 -4.19
N LYS A 59 -10.03 -19.19 -4.99
CA LYS A 59 -9.03 -18.50 -5.77
C LYS A 59 -8.98 -17.04 -5.34
N ILE A 60 -7.97 -16.32 -5.82
CA ILE A 60 -7.73 -14.93 -5.47
C ILE A 60 -7.19 -14.16 -6.67
N THR A 61 -7.71 -12.95 -6.83
CA THR A 61 -7.24 -11.96 -7.81
C THR A 61 -7.19 -10.59 -7.12
N MET A 62 -6.25 -9.75 -7.53
CA MET A 62 -6.03 -8.44 -6.92
C MET A 62 -6.01 -7.35 -7.98
N TYR A 63 -6.63 -6.21 -7.70
CA TYR A 63 -6.61 -5.07 -8.59
C TYR A 63 -6.81 -3.76 -7.82
N GLY A 64 -6.06 -2.73 -8.22
CA GLY A 64 -6.04 -1.43 -7.57
C GLY A 64 -6.35 -0.26 -8.51
N GLY A 65 -6.92 -0.53 -9.68
CA GLY A 65 -7.39 0.50 -10.61
C GLY A 65 -6.37 0.93 -11.67
N TRP A 66 -5.11 0.50 -11.56
CA TRP A 66 -4.07 0.78 -12.55
C TRP A 66 -2.91 -0.22 -12.44
N GLN A 67 -2.05 -0.26 -13.46
CA GLN A 67 -0.90 -1.16 -13.48
C GLN A 67 0.18 -0.66 -12.53
N GLY A 68 0.49 -1.45 -11.49
CA GLY A 68 1.50 -1.09 -10.50
C GLY A 68 0.93 -0.54 -9.20
N ALA A 69 -0.39 -0.59 -9.03
CA ALA A 69 -1.07 -0.10 -7.83
C ALA A 69 -0.48 -0.66 -6.54
N GLU A 70 -0.10 0.26 -5.65
CA GLU A 70 0.46 -0.05 -4.34
C GLU A 70 -0.64 -0.51 -3.40
N MET A 71 -1.80 0.16 -3.37
CA MET A 71 -3.01 -0.27 -2.68
C MET A 71 -3.93 -1.01 -3.65
N GLN A 72 -4.33 -2.23 -3.30
CA GLN A 72 -5.25 -3.00 -4.14
C GLN A 72 -6.34 -3.66 -3.31
N ARG A 73 -7.50 -3.86 -3.92
CA ARG A 73 -8.55 -4.70 -3.34
C ARG A 73 -8.32 -6.13 -3.79
N VAL A 74 -8.71 -7.07 -2.94
CA VAL A 74 -8.54 -8.50 -3.16
C VAL A 74 -9.91 -9.12 -3.33
N LEU A 75 -10.10 -9.84 -4.43
CA LEU A 75 -11.29 -10.65 -4.68
C LEU A 75 -10.94 -12.11 -4.38
N ILE A 76 -11.63 -12.70 -3.41
CA ILE A 76 -11.53 -14.12 -3.03
C ILE A 76 -12.80 -14.80 -3.53
N TYR A 77 -12.68 -15.85 -4.34
CA TYR A 77 -13.82 -16.39 -5.07
C TYR A 77 -13.72 -17.90 -5.33
N PRO A 78 -14.84 -18.63 -5.45
CA PRO A 78 -14.79 -20.06 -5.75
C PRO A 78 -14.35 -20.35 -7.20
N PRO A 79 -13.88 -21.58 -7.51
CA PRO A 79 -13.27 -21.90 -8.80
C PRO A 79 -14.13 -21.67 -10.04
N TYR A 80 -15.46 -21.68 -9.89
CA TYR A 80 -16.42 -21.45 -10.99
C TYR A 80 -16.50 -19.98 -11.44
N TYR A 81 -16.09 -19.05 -10.58
CA TYR A 81 -16.23 -17.62 -10.85
C TYR A 81 -15.05 -17.13 -11.69
N GLU A 82 -15.34 -16.33 -12.72
CA GLU A 82 -14.36 -15.67 -13.56
C GLU A 82 -14.37 -14.16 -13.29
N PRO A 83 -13.38 -13.63 -12.56
CA PRO A 83 -13.35 -12.22 -12.22
C PRO A 83 -13.17 -11.31 -13.44
N SER A 84 -13.82 -10.16 -13.37
CA SER A 84 -13.64 -9.02 -14.25
C SER A 84 -13.11 -7.81 -13.46
N ILE A 85 -12.62 -6.79 -14.17
CA ILE A 85 -12.16 -5.53 -13.55
C ILE A 85 -13.30 -4.84 -12.76
N GLU A 86 -14.53 -4.97 -13.24
CA GLU A 86 -15.71 -4.35 -12.61
C GLU A 86 -16.02 -4.92 -11.21
N ASP A 87 -15.63 -6.17 -10.94
CA ASP A 87 -15.84 -6.82 -9.66
C ASP A 87 -15.08 -6.13 -8.52
N PHE A 88 -14.02 -5.40 -8.81
CA PHE A 88 -13.27 -4.65 -7.80
C PHE A 88 -13.98 -3.35 -7.38
N ALA A 89 -15.07 -2.98 -8.06
CA ALA A 89 -15.91 -1.82 -7.76
C ALA A 89 -15.09 -0.54 -7.53
N LEU A 90 -14.13 -0.29 -8.41
CA LEU A 90 -13.24 0.86 -8.38
C LEU A 90 -13.73 1.95 -9.32
N GLN A 91 -13.33 3.19 -9.02
CA GLN A 91 -13.50 4.36 -9.86
C GLN A 91 -12.27 5.24 -9.72
N ALA A 92 -11.65 5.58 -10.85
CA ALA A 92 -10.62 6.61 -10.90
C ALA A 92 -11.29 7.99 -10.96
N LEU A 93 -10.79 8.94 -10.18
CA LEU A 93 -11.23 10.34 -10.20
C LEU A 93 -10.06 11.24 -10.55
N GLU A 94 -10.21 12.08 -11.57
CA GLU A 94 -9.34 13.22 -11.82
C GLU A 94 -9.77 14.42 -10.96
N ILE A 95 -8.79 15.10 -10.36
CA ILE A 95 -9.01 16.32 -9.60
C ILE A 95 -8.83 17.50 -10.55
N ASN A 96 -9.94 18.14 -10.92
CA ASN A 96 -9.93 19.36 -11.71
C ASN A 96 -9.89 20.58 -10.78
N TYR A 97 -8.89 21.43 -10.95
CA TYR A 97 -8.64 22.62 -10.12
C TYR A 97 -7.94 23.70 -10.96
N PRO A 98 -7.90 24.98 -10.49
CA PRO A 98 -7.31 26.06 -11.27
C PRO A 98 -5.76 26.01 -11.26
N VAL A 99 -5.20 25.07 -12.03
CA VAL A 99 -3.74 24.77 -12.11
C VAL A 99 -2.85 25.98 -12.37
N LYS A 100 -3.37 27.04 -13.02
CA LYS A 100 -2.62 28.29 -13.29
C LYS A 100 -2.35 29.13 -12.04
N PHE A 101 -3.15 28.94 -11.00
CA PHE A 101 -3.17 29.79 -9.80
C PHE A 101 -2.97 29.01 -8.50
N SER A 102 -2.95 27.68 -8.59
CA SER A 102 -2.92 26.79 -7.44
C SER A 102 -2.06 25.57 -7.76
N GLU A 103 -1.34 25.09 -6.75
CA GLU A 103 -0.59 23.84 -6.81
C GLU A 103 -1.17 22.87 -5.77
N LEU A 104 -1.45 21.65 -6.21
CA LEU A 104 -1.83 20.56 -5.33
C LEU A 104 -0.63 19.67 -5.05
N HIS A 105 -0.54 19.21 -3.80
CA HIS A 105 0.42 18.21 -3.37
C HIS A 105 -0.30 16.98 -2.83
N HIS A 106 0.33 15.82 -2.97
CA HIS A 106 -0.15 14.54 -2.45
C HIS A 106 -0.65 14.63 -1.00
N ARG A 107 0.11 15.31 -0.13
CA ARG A 107 -0.25 15.50 1.29
C ARG A 107 -1.58 16.22 1.50
N GLN A 108 -1.96 17.14 0.62
CA GLN A 108 -3.21 17.89 0.75
C GLN A 108 -4.39 17.01 0.36
N ILE A 109 -4.25 16.22 -0.71
CA ILE A 109 -5.28 15.27 -1.15
C ILE A 109 -5.49 14.22 -0.06
N MET A 110 -4.41 13.56 0.37
CA MET A 110 -4.42 12.59 1.47
C MET A 110 -5.05 13.19 2.73
N GLY A 111 -4.59 14.37 3.16
CA GLY A 111 -5.10 15.04 4.35
C GLY A 111 -6.58 15.41 4.25
N THR A 112 -7.07 15.74 3.04
CA THR A 112 -8.50 16.00 2.81
C THR A 112 -9.31 14.72 2.94
N LEU A 113 -8.90 13.63 2.30
CA LEU A 113 -9.61 12.34 2.38
C LEU A 113 -9.71 11.85 3.83
N ILE A 114 -8.60 11.88 4.57
CA ILE A 114 -8.61 11.53 6.00
C ILE A 114 -9.44 12.52 6.82
N GLY A 115 -9.38 13.82 6.50
CA GLY A 115 -10.15 14.87 7.20
C GLY A 115 -11.67 14.73 7.04
N GLU A 116 -12.14 14.16 5.94
CA GLU A 116 -13.54 13.79 5.70
C GLU A 116 -13.95 12.50 6.48
N GLY A 117 -13.08 11.99 7.35
CA GLY A 117 -13.34 10.82 8.19
C GLY A 117 -13.09 9.49 7.51
N MET A 118 -12.43 9.47 6.35
CA MET A 118 -12.13 8.23 5.62
C MET A 118 -10.97 7.49 6.26
N GLU A 119 -11.12 6.19 6.45
CA GLU A 119 -10.02 5.31 6.81
C GLU A 119 -9.03 5.14 5.64
N ARG A 120 -7.77 4.81 5.94
CA ARG A 120 -6.74 4.64 4.90
C ARG A 120 -7.05 3.51 3.92
N ASN A 121 -7.72 2.46 4.39
CA ASN A 121 -8.16 1.30 3.61
C ASN A 121 -9.39 1.60 2.72
N ALA A 122 -9.96 2.81 2.79
CA ALA A 122 -11.16 3.19 2.05
C ALA A 122 -10.86 3.72 0.64
N PHE A 123 -9.61 4.07 0.35
CA PHE A 123 -9.15 4.56 -0.95
C PHE A 123 -7.78 3.99 -1.32
N GLY A 124 -7.54 3.94 -2.62
CA GLY A 124 -6.33 3.38 -3.21
C GLY A 124 -5.20 4.40 -3.28
N ASP A 125 -4.54 4.43 -4.44
CA ASP A 125 -3.41 5.31 -4.66
C ASP A 125 -3.85 6.70 -5.12
N ILE A 126 -3.03 7.69 -4.78
CA ILE A 126 -3.10 9.06 -5.29
C ILE A 126 -1.94 9.23 -6.26
N LEU A 127 -2.23 9.59 -7.50
CA LEU A 127 -1.30 9.53 -8.62
C LEU A 127 -1.14 10.90 -9.25
N THR A 128 0.06 11.17 -9.76
CA THR A 128 0.34 12.35 -10.57
C THR A 128 1.46 12.09 -11.58
N ASP A 129 1.29 12.63 -12.78
CA ASP A 129 2.35 12.76 -13.80
C ASP A 129 3.10 14.11 -13.68
N GLY A 130 2.76 14.92 -12.66
CA GLY A 130 3.24 16.28 -12.46
C GLY A 130 2.33 17.36 -13.04
N ALA A 131 1.32 17.01 -13.84
CA ALA A 131 0.33 17.94 -14.40
C ALA A 131 -1.08 17.65 -13.85
N HIS A 132 -1.47 16.38 -13.85
CA HIS A 132 -2.77 15.91 -13.39
C HIS A 132 -2.66 15.23 -12.04
N TRP A 133 -3.70 15.36 -11.22
CA TRP A 133 -3.85 14.59 -9.98
C TRP A 133 -5.04 13.66 -10.12
N GLN A 134 -4.84 12.39 -9.78
CA GLN A 134 -5.88 11.38 -9.80
C GLN A 134 -5.89 10.59 -8.51
N VAL A 135 -7.05 10.04 -8.14
CA VAL A 135 -7.18 9.12 -7.01
C VAL A 135 -8.03 7.92 -7.40
N ILE A 136 -7.62 6.73 -6.98
CA ILE A 136 -8.45 5.54 -7.09
C ILE A 136 -9.27 5.36 -5.82
N VAL A 137 -10.57 5.23 -5.96
CA VAL A 137 -11.49 5.02 -4.83
C VAL A 137 -12.49 3.93 -5.16
N THR A 138 -13.27 3.51 -4.15
CA THR A 138 -14.44 2.65 -4.41
C THR A 138 -15.55 3.45 -5.12
N LYS A 139 -16.42 2.80 -5.90
CA LYS A 139 -17.56 3.46 -6.55
C LYS A 139 -18.43 4.28 -5.58
N PRO A 140 -18.82 3.76 -4.39
CA PRO A 140 -19.57 4.57 -3.41
C PRO A 140 -18.79 5.80 -2.93
N MET A 141 -17.49 5.67 -2.72
CA MET A 141 -16.63 6.78 -2.31
C MET A 141 -16.52 7.83 -3.42
N ALA A 142 -16.45 7.42 -4.69
CA ALA A 142 -16.44 8.36 -5.80
C ALA A 142 -17.70 9.21 -5.85
N GLU A 143 -18.87 8.63 -5.60
CA GLU A 143 -20.11 9.39 -5.51
C GLU A 143 -20.10 10.38 -4.35
N TYR A 144 -19.60 9.96 -3.19
CA TYR A 144 -19.49 10.81 -2.01
C TYR A 144 -18.58 12.02 -2.28
N LEU A 145 -17.36 11.79 -2.78
CA LEU A 145 -16.39 12.85 -3.07
C LEU A 145 -16.96 13.87 -4.05
N ARG A 146 -17.60 13.39 -5.13
CA ARG A 146 -18.20 14.25 -6.16
C ARG A 146 -19.34 15.12 -5.63
N LYS A 147 -20.11 14.64 -4.66
CA LYS A 147 -21.28 15.33 -4.11
C LYS A 147 -20.92 16.28 -2.97
N ASN A 148 -19.96 15.90 -2.12
CA ASN A 148 -19.77 16.53 -0.82
C ASN A 148 -18.42 17.25 -0.66
N VAL A 149 -17.40 16.87 -1.43
CA VAL A 149 -16.04 17.42 -1.25
C VAL A 149 -15.73 18.40 -2.37
N GLU A 150 -15.88 19.69 -2.09
CA GLU A 150 -15.61 20.75 -3.06
C GLU A 150 -14.21 21.36 -2.95
N HIS A 151 -13.44 21.01 -1.92
CA HIS A 151 -12.13 21.59 -1.65
C HIS A 151 -11.12 20.52 -1.28
N VAL A 152 -9.87 20.71 -1.73
CA VAL A 152 -8.70 19.99 -1.23
C VAL A 152 -7.78 21.01 -0.59
N GLY A 153 -7.64 20.94 0.74
CA GLY A 153 -7.08 22.03 1.53
C GLY A 153 -7.87 23.33 1.33
N ARG A 154 -7.23 24.36 0.75
CA ARG A 154 -7.88 25.65 0.43
C ARG A 154 -8.29 25.80 -1.04
N ILE A 155 -7.99 24.80 -1.86
CA ILE A 155 -8.16 24.88 -3.31
C ILE A 155 -9.53 24.29 -3.65
N LYS A 156 -10.36 25.06 -4.35
CA LYS A 156 -11.63 24.55 -4.88
C LYS A 156 -11.36 23.54 -6.00
N VAL A 157 -11.99 22.38 -5.92
CA VAL A 157 -11.81 21.27 -6.85
C VAL A 157 -13.14 20.76 -7.39
N LYS A 158 -13.07 20.02 -8.50
CA LYS A 158 -14.14 19.12 -8.96
C LYS A 158 -13.56 17.74 -9.21
N TRP A 159 -14.24 16.71 -8.73
CA TRP A 159 -13.88 15.32 -8.96
C TRP A 159 -14.54 14.83 -10.25
N ILE A 160 -13.74 14.46 -11.24
CA ILE A 160 -14.21 14.00 -12.55
C ILE A 160 -13.98 12.49 -12.66
N PRO A 161 -15.03 11.67 -12.84
CA PRO A 161 -14.85 10.25 -13.06
C PRO A 161 -14.18 10.00 -14.40
N ILE A 162 -13.15 9.16 -14.39
CA ILE A 162 -12.42 8.70 -15.58
C ILE A 162 -12.34 7.17 -15.58
N ALA A 163 -12.17 6.59 -16.76
CA ALA A 163 -11.93 5.16 -16.88
C ALA A 163 -10.55 4.79 -16.29
N THR A 164 -10.39 3.56 -15.79
CA THR A 164 -9.12 3.08 -15.22
C THR A 164 -7.98 3.05 -16.23
N GLU A 165 -8.32 2.94 -17.51
CA GLU A 165 -7.37 2.97 -18.64
C GLU A 165 -6.81 4.38 -18.88
N ALA A 166 -7.49 5.42 -18.39
CA ALA A 166 -7.04 6.81 -18.48
C ALA A 166 -6.22 7.24 -17.25
N VAL A 167 -5.89 6.29 -16.35
CA VAL A 167 -5.05 6.58 -15.20
C VAL A 167 -3.64 6.95 -15.65
N VAL A 168 -3.12 8.05 -15.12
CA VAL A 168 -1.77 8.54 -15.46
C VAL A 168 -0.69 7.58 -14.96
N THR A 169 0.39 7.48 -15.72
CA THR A 169 1.63 6.86 -15.25
C THR A 169 2.28 7.80 -14.23
N PRO A 170 2.53 7.36 -12.98
CA PRO A 170 3.12 8.23 -11.98
C PRO A 170 4.52 8.69 -12.36
N LYS A 171 4.83 9.95 -12.03
CA LYS A 171 6.16 10.55 -12.25
C LYS A 171 7.25 9.93 -11.36
N GLU A 172 6.86 9.40 -10.21
CA GLU A 172 7.77 8.74 -9.26
C GLU A 172 8.00 7.28 -9.66
N GLU A 173 9.14 7.00 -10.29
CA GLU A 173 9.56 5.63 -10.60
C GLU A 173 10.32 5.04 -9.41
N TRP A 174 9.86 3.88 -8.94
CA TRP A 174 10.56 3.11 -7.92
C TRP A 174 11.88 2.57 -8.49
N ILE A 175 12.99 2.93 -7.85
CA ILE A 175 14.32 2.48 -8.28
C ILE A 175 14.69 1.23 -7.49
N PRO A 176 14.83 0.04 -8.14
CA PRO A 176 15.26 -1.16 -7.46
C PRO A 176 16.76 -1.11 -7.17
N ILE A 177 17.13 -1.46 -5.93
CA ILE A 177 18.50 -1.49 -5.43
C ILE A 177 18.73 -2.83 -4.75
N VAL A 178 19.77 -3.54 -5.18
CA VAL A 178 20.26 -4.74 -4.48
C VAL A 178 21.36 -4.32 -3.52
N THR A 179 21.20 -4.64 -2.24
CA THR A 179 22.13 -4.21 -1.19
C THR A 179 22.27 -5.26 -0.08
N THR A 180 23.11 -4.99 0.91
CA THR A 180 23.28 -5.84 2.09
C THR A 180 23.14 -5.05 3.38
N VAL A 181 22.42 -5.61 4.35
CA VAL A 181 22.26 -5.07 5.70
C VAL A 181 22.73 -6.08 6.74
N SER A 182 23.20 -5.61 7.89
CA SER A 182 23.61 -6.51 8.98
C SER A 182 22.43 -7.24 9.62
N SER A 183 21.23 -6.66 9.54
CA SER A 183 19.97 -7.22 10.02
C SER A 183 18.82 -6.44 9.39
N LEU A 184 17.61 -7.01 9.37
CA LEU A 184 16.39 -6.34 8.91
C LEU A 184 15.81 -5.40 9.98
N ARG A 185 16.64 -4.63 10.68
CA ARG A 185 16.16 -3.57 11.56
C ARG A 185 15.70 -2.37 10.73
N LEU A 186 14.60 -1.73 11.13
CA LEU A 186 14.06 -0.54 10.48
C LEU A 186 15.12 0.54 10.27
N ASP A 187 15.86 0.87 11.34
CA ASP A 187 16.94 1.85 11.28
C ASP A 187 18.03 1.46 10.26
N ALA A 188 18.31 0.17 10.07
CA ALA A 188 19.42 -0.32 9.26
C ALA A 188 19.07 -0.24 7.79
N VAL A 189 17.82 -0.59 7.47
CA VAL A 189 17.31 -0.53 6.10
C VAL A 189 17.06 0.91 5.68
N ILE A 190 16.58 1.80 6.55
CA ILE A 190 16.49 3.24 6.26
C ILE A 190 17.87 3.83 5.98
N ALA A 191 18.87 3.50 6.81
CA ALA A 191 20.23 4.00 6.64
C ALA A 191 20.81 3.62 5.27
N VAL A 192 20.64 2.35 4.86
CA VAL A 192 21.12 1.89 3.56
C VAL A 192 20.29 2.44 2.40
N GLY A 193 18.98 2.46 2.52
CA GLY A 193 18.07 2.86 1.45
C GLY A 193 18.18 4.33 1.06
N PHE A 194 18.35 5.22 2.04
CA PHE A 194 18.48 6.67 1.81
C PHE A 194 19.92 7.18 1.96
N ASN A 195 20.90 6.28 2.07
CA ASN A 195 22.31 6.62 2.30
C ASN A 195 22.51 7.57 3.52
N TYR A 196 21.82 7.29 4.61
CA TYR A 196 21.92 8.02 5.87
C TYR A 196 22.89 7.33 6.84
N SER A 197 23.44 8.10 7.78
CA SER A 197 24.11 7.48 8.93
C SER A 197 23.08 6.70 9.77
N ARG A 198 23.53 5.62 10.42
CA ARG A 198 22.69 4.84 11.35
C ARG A 198 22.08 5.71 12.44
N ASN A 199 22.84 6.69 12.94
CA ASN A 199 22.38 7.63 13.96
C ASN A 199 21.28 8.56 13.43
N ARG A 200 21.43 9.08 12.20
CA ARG A 200 20.38 9.88 11.56
C ARG A 200 19.09 9.07 11.39
N ALA A 201 19.19 7.85 10.86
CA ALA A 201 18.02 6.98 10.70
C ALA A 201 17.30 6.73 12.04
N LYS A 202 18.06 6.45 13.10
CA LYS A 202 17.54 6.27 14.46
C LYS A 202 16.78 7.51 14.96
N GLN A 203 17.38 8.69 14.84
CA GLN A 203 16.74 9.95 15.27
C GLN A 203 15.44 10.26 14.50
N LEU A 204 15.39 9.97 13.19
CA LEU A 204 14.16 10.15 12.40
C LEU A 204 13.02 9.28 12.93
N ILE A 205 13.33 8.03 13.32
CA ILE A 205 12.35 7.08 13.88
C ILE A 205 11.88 7.58 15.25
N GLU A 206 12.80 7.88 16.17
CA GLU A 206 12.49 8.32 17.54
C GLU A 206 11.73 9.66 17.58
N HIS A 207 11.85 10.50 16.55
CA HIS A 207 11.14 11.77 16.44
C HIS A 207 9.80 11.67 15.65
N GLY A 208 9.27 10.47 15.41
CA GLY A 208 7.99 10.29 14.73
C GLY A 208 8.00 10.69 13.25
N GLN A 209 9.18 10.70 12.62
CA GLN A 209 9.36 11.10 11.22
C GLN A 209 9.36 9.91 10.25
N VAL A 210 9.08 8.71 10.77
CA VAL A 210 9.04 7.46 10.02
C VAL A 210 7.69 6.79 10.23
N ARG A 211 7.13 6.28 9.15
CA ARG A 211 5.95 5.42 9.18
C ARG A 211 6.25 4.07 8.54
N LEU A 212 5.75 3.01 9.14
CA LEU A 212 5.77 1.65 8.63
C LEU A 212 4.33 1.26 8.27
N ASN A 213 4.08 0.89 7.02
CA ASN A 213 2.74 0.53 6.53
C ASN A 213 1.68 1.57 6.94
N TRP A 214 2.03 2.86 6.82
CA TRP A 214 1.22 4.04 7.16
C TRP A 214 1.11 4.40 8.64
N GLU A 215 1.54 3.52 9.54
CA GLU A 215 1.49 3.75 10.99
C GLU A 215 2.80 4.37 11.49
N GLU A 216 2.71 5.28 12.45
CA GLU A 216 3.89 5.85 13.09
C GLU A 216 4.62 4.80 13.92
N ILE A 217 5.95 4.80 13.84
CA ILE A 217 6.79 3.86 14.57
C ILE A 217 7.99 4.60 15.17
N ASP A 218 8.21 4.36 16.46
CA ASP A 218 9.26 4.99 17.26
C ASP A 218 10.36 4.00 17.69
N ARG A 219 10.32 2.77 17.18
CA ARG A 219 11.23 1.67 17.53
C ARG A 219 12.29 1.43 16.44
N PRO A 220 13.54 1.91 16.60
CA PRO A 220 14.57 1.79 15.58
C PRO A 220 14.97 0.34 15.27
N ASP A 221 14.87 -0.53 16.28
CA ASP A 221 15.22 -1.94 16.23
C ASP A 221 14.11 -2.85 15.70
N TYR A 222 12.95 -2.28 15.36
CA TYR A 222 11.82 -3.03 14.86
C TYR A 222 12.21 -3.84 13.61
N GLN A 223 11.83 -5.11 13.60
CA GLN A 223 12.18 -6.03 12.51
C GLN A 223 11.24 -5.82 11.34
N ILE A 224 11.81 -5.43 10.20
CA ILE A 224 11.07 -5.25 8.95
C ILE A 224 11.11 -6.53 8.11
N VAL A 225 10.07 -6.72 7.31
CA VAL A 225 9.85 -7.93 6.52
C VAL A 225 9.50 -7.56 5.08
N VAL A 226 9.54 -8.57 4.21
CA VAL A 226 9.19 -8.39 2.80
C VAL A 226 7.78 -7.80 2.65
N HIS A 227 7.64 -6.88 1.70
CA HIS A 227 6.46 -6.07 1.40
C HIS A 227 6.11 -4.95 2.40
N ASP A 228 6.91 -4.74 3.44
CA ASP A 228 6.78 -3.53 4.25
C ASP A 228 7.09 -2.27 3.42
N LEU A 229 6.26 -1.25 3.60
CA LEU A 229 6.44 0.09 3.07
C LEU A 229 6.88 1.03 4.19
N ILE A 230 8.01 1.70 3.99
CA ILE A 230 8.59 2.67 4.92
C ILE A 230 8.51 4.05 4.28
N SER A 231 7.87 4.99 4.97
CA SER A 231 7.84 6.40 4.58
C SER A 231 8.68 7.22 5.54
N VAL A 232 9.67 7.94 5.02
CA VAL A 232 10.55 8.82 5.80
C VAL A 232 10.27 10.26 5.41
N ARG A 233 9.92 11.10 6.39
CA ARG A 233 9.61 12.51 6.13
C ARG A 233 10.81 13.24 5.52
N HIS A 234 10.59 13.86 4.36
CA HIS A 234 11.64 14.50 3.53
C HIS A 234 12.74 13.55 3.01
N GLY A 235 12.64 12.24 3.29
CA GLY A 235 13.54 11.22 2.73
C GLY A 235 12.92 10.53 1.52
N GLY A 236 11.61 10.28 1.55
CA GLY A 236 10.87 9.58 0.50
C GLY A 236 10.28 8.27 1.02
N ARG A 237 10.13 7.29 0.13
CA ARG A 237 9.57 5.97 0.43
C ARG A 237 10.53 4.86 0.06
N LEU A 238 10.49 3.77 0.84
CA LEU A 238 11.25 2.55 0.62
C LEU A 238 10.33 1.36 0.80
N ARG A 239 10.47 0.34 -0.05
CA ARG A 239 9.79 -0.95 0.10
C ARG A 239 10.80 -2.09 0.05
N ILE A 240 10.63 -3.11 0.90
CA ILE A 240 11.38 -4.36 0.74
C ILE A 240 10.67 -5.24 -0.28
N ASP A 241 11.33 -5.51 -1.40
CA ASP A 241 10.75 -6.36 -2.43
C ASP A 241 11.02 -7.83 -2.16
N MET A 242 12.25 -8.20 -1.80
CA MET A 242 12.64 -9.59 -1.51
C MET A 242 13.89 -9.69 -0.63
N THR A 243 14.03 -10.81 0.08
CA THR A 243 15.27 -11.26 0.73
C THR A 243 15.99 -12.28 -0.15
N ASN A 244 17.23 -11.98 -0.54
CA ASN A 244 18.06 -12.79 -1.43
C ASN A 244 19.04 -13.71 -0.67
N GLY A 245 18.64 -14.13 0.53
CA GLY A 245 19.45 -14.91 1.46
C GLY A 245 20.60 -14.13 2.09
N LYS A 246 21.52 -14.86 2.71
CA LYS A 246 22.65 -14.30 3.47
C LYS A 246 23.97 -14.38 2.72
N THR A 247 24.85 -13.43 3.01
CA THR A 247 26.25 -13.46 2.55
C THR A 247 27.09 -14.41 3.41
N LYS A 248 28.31 -14.73 2.96
CA LYS A 248 29.30 -15.51 3.75
C LYS A 248 29.66 -14.88 5.09
N LYS A 249 29.41 -13.57 5.28
CA LYS A 249 29.64 -12.82 6.52
C LYS A 249 28.34 -12.61 7.32
N ASP A 250 27.34 -13.46 7.09
CA ASP A 250 26.03 -13.46 7.77
C ASP A 250 25.20 -12.18 7.63
N LYS A 251 25.55 -11.30 6.67
CA LYS A 251 24.71 -10.14 6.30
C LYS A 251 23.54 -10.58 5.43
N GLU A 252 22.36 -10.00 5.65
CA GLU A 252 21.19 -10.15 4.79
C GLU A 252 21.42 -9.43 3.46
N ARG A 253 21.19 -10.13 2.34
CA ARG A 253 21.13 -9.53 1.01
C ARG A 253 19.68 -9.27 0.68
N ILE A 254 19.34 -8.03 0.31
CA ILE A 254 17.95 -7.62 0.06
C ILE A 254 17.85 -6.89 -1.27
N THR A 255 16.68 -6.99 -1.88
CA THR A 255 16.23 -6.07 -2.94
C THR A 255 15.23 -5.12 -2.32
N ILE A 256 15.51 -3.83 -2.43
CA ILE A 256 14.61 -2.75 -2.00
C ILE A 256 14.28 -1.88 -3.20
N SER A 257 13.10 -1.29 -3.20
CA SER A 257 12.74 -0.23 -4.13
C SER A 257 12.67 1.07 -3.35
N VAL A 258 13.24 2.15 -3.91
CA VAL A 258 13.28 3.46 -3.25
C VAL A 258 12.74 4.54 -4.19
N VAL A 259 11.98 5.47 -3.62
CA VAL A 259 11.53 6.72 -4.23
C VAL A 259 11.99 7.85 -3.33
N ASN A 260 12.75 8.80 -3.86
CA ASN A 260 13.21 9.96 -3.09
C ASN A 260 12.15 11.08 -3.13
N ALA A 261 12.07 11.85 -2.05
CA ALA A 261 11.20 13.04 -1.96
C ALA A 261 11.72 14.23 -2.78
#